data_AF-A0AAD6SLC1-F1
#
_entry.id   AF-A0AAD6SLC1-F1
#
_cell.length_a   1.000
_cell.length_b   1.000
_cell.length_c   1.000
_cell.angle_alpha   90.00
_cell.angle_beta   90.00
_cell.angle_gamma   90.00
#
_symmetry.space_group_name_H-M   'P 1'
#
loop_
_entity.id
_entity.type
_entity.pdbx_description
1 polymer ?
#
loop_
_entity_poly.entity_id
_entity_poly.type
_entity_poly.pdbx_seq_one_letter_code
_entity_poly.pdbx_strand_id
1 'polypeptide(L)'
;MIPISRIDHRDRVRVARFVNGIGGTPIPGHIKIAMEGEPIRTLGAWVGNGVDQVEMWSRTLEKIDATLDQWELGHPSMEGHRLIVMMVVGGMTQYLATVQGMPADVEARLEKRVRSFLWAEKRGVAVNKETVYAPAEMGGKNLLDIIARNEAITVTWLKTYLSLGPKRPLWCFVADEILAKGAVRTSLNVAEAMRLNSYLQSWLPYQSAEELNSKDLAGMMAVGRKLQCLDAGHGSVPGDTG
;
A
#
# COMPACT_ATOMS: atom_id res chain seq x y z
N MET A 1 -6.58 20.33 -7.90
CA MET A 1 -5.38 19.85 -8.64
C MET A 1 -4.24 19.69 -7.66
N ILE A 2 -3.48 18.59 -7.75
CA ILE A 2 -2.29 18.34 -6.92
C ILE A 2 -1.07 18.32 -7.85
N PRO A 3 -0.17 19.31 -7.78
CA PRO A 3 1.07 19.27 -8.54
C PRO A 3 2.05 18.26 -7.91
N ILE A 4 2.43 17.22 -8.65
CA ILE A 4 3.35 16.18 -8.19
C ILE A 4 4.74 16.53 -8.71
N SER A 5 5.58 17.12 -7.87
CA SER A 5 6.95 17.55 -8.20
C SER A 5 7.70 17.97 -6.94
N ARG A 6 8.95 18.45 -7.09
CA ARG A 6 9.72 19.05 -5.99
C ARG A 6 9.01 20.29 -5.45
N ILE A 7 9.22 20.59 -4.17
CA ILE A 7 8.55 21.68 -3.46
C ILE A 7 8.65 23.02 -4.19
N ASP A 8 9.84 23.39 -4.67
CA ASP A 8 10.06 24.64 -5.42
C ASP A 8 9.21 24.75 -6.68
N HIS A 9 9.00 23.63 -7.39
CA HIS A 9 8.17 23.60 -8.59
C HIS A 9 6.69 23.73 -8.22
N ARG A 10 6.25 23.03 -7.16
CA ARG A 10 4.86 23.14 -6.66
C ARG A 10 4.51 24.57 -6.28
N ASP A 11 5.44 25.27 -5.62
CA ASP A 11 5.28 26.68 -5.27
C ASP A 11 5.20 27.58 -6.51
N ARG A 12 6.05 27.35 -7.52
CA ARG A 12 5.95 28.07 -8.81
C ARG A 12 4.62 27.81 -9.50
N VAL A 13 4.15 26.57 -9.57
CA VAL A 13 2.85 26.22 -10.16
C VAL A 13 1.71 26.93 -9.42
N ARG A 14 1.78 27.03 -8.08
CA ARG A 14 0.79 27.73 -7.27
C ARG A 14 0.76 29.23 -7.58
N VAL A 15 1.93 29.87 -7.59
CA VAL A 15 2.07 31.32 -7.79
C VAL A 15 1.77 31.70 -9.25
N ALA A 16 2.42 31.04 -10.20
CA ALA A 16 2.32 31.36 -11.61
C ALA A 16 1.02 30.83 -12.25
N ARG A 17 0.36 29.84 -11.62
CA ARG A 17 -0.82 29.15 -12.15
C ARG A 17 -0.60 28.56 -13.55
N PHE A 18 0.61 28.10 -13.84
CA PHE A 18 0.92 27.29 -15.03
C PHE A 18 1.41 25.92 -14.59
N VAL A 19 0.99 24.85 -15.28
CA VAL A 19 1.36 23.46 -14.92
C VAL A 19 2.88 23.25 -14.95
N ASN A 20 3.58 23.91 -15.87
CA ASN A 20 5.05 23.91 -15.97
C ASN A 20 5.73 24.96 -15.06
N GLY A 21 4.98 25.78 -14.34
CA GLY A 21 5.48 26.84 -13.46
C GLY A 21 6.10 28.05 -14.16
N ILE A 22 6.06 28.14 -15.49
CA ILE A 22 6.76 29.18 -16.27
C ILE A 22 5.81 29.94 -17.21
N GLY A 23 4.89 29.26 -17.92
CA GLY A 23 4.00 29.92 -18.89
C GLY A 23 3.16 28.94 -19.72
N GLY A 24 2.18 29.45 -20.46
CA GLY A 24 1.29 28.65 -21.33
C GLY A 24 -0.18 28.96 -21.07
N THR A 25 -1.05 27.95 -21.16
CA THR A 25 -2.46 28.10 -20.79
C THR A 25 -2.58 28.15 -19.26
N PRO A 26 -3.09 29.25 -18.68
CA PRO A 26 -3.20 29.38 -17.23
C PRO A 26 -4.25 28.42 -16.67
N ILE A 27 -3.99 27.90 -15.47
CA ILE A 27 -4.93 27.09 -14.72
C ILE A 27 -6.09 28.00 -14.28
N PRO A 28 -7.33 27.74 -14.73
CA PRO A 28 -8.49 28.59 -14.42
C PRO A 28 -8.63 28.88 -12.93
N GLY A 29 -8.98 30.11 -12.55
CA GLY A 29 -9.00 30.57 -11.16
C GLY A 29 -9.88 29.74 -10.22
N HIS A 30 -10.96 29.14 -10.73
CA HIS A 30 -11.86 28.28 -9.97
C HIS A 30 -11.24 26.91 -9.63
N ILE A 31 -10.15 26.50 -10.29
CA ILE A 31 -9.45 25.27 -9.97
C ILE A 31 -8.49 25.55 -8.81
N LYS A 32 -8.80 24.97 -7.65
CA LYS A 32 -7.92 24.99 -6.48
C LYS A 32 -6.66 24.16 -6.73
N ILE A 33 -5.51 24.73 -6.43
CA ILE A 33 -4.21 24.05 -6.42
C ILE A 33 -3.90 23.73 -4.95
N ALA A 34 -3.71 22.45 -4.62
CA ALA A 34 -3.43 22.02 -3.25
C ALA A 34 -2.12 22.59 -2.73
N MET A 35 -2.10 22.99 -1.46
CA MET A 35 -0.89 23.37 -0.73
C MET A 35 -0.13 22.15 -0.22
N GLU A 36 1.11 22.37 0.24
CA GLU A 36 1.84 21.32 0.97
C GLU A 36 1.11 21.00 2.28
N GLY A 37 1.02 19.73 2.62
CA GLY A 37 0.26 19.24 3.77
C GLY A 37 -1.25 19.33 3.61
N GLU A 38 -1.77 19.76 2.45
CA GLU A 38 -3.20 19.86 2.21
C GLU A 38 -3.76 18.60 1.54
N PRO A 39 -4.60 17.80 2.23
CA PRO A 39 -5.21 16.62 1.64
C PRO A 39 -6.41 17.00 0.76
N ILE A 40 -6.48 16.43 -0.44
CA ILE A 40 -7.63 16.53 -1.34
C ILE A 40 -8.30 15.17 -1.45
N ARG A 41 -9.61 15.15 -1.23
CA ARG A 41 -10.42 13.94 -1.40
C ARG A 41 -10.71 13.71 -2.89
N THR A 42 -10.27 12.57 -3.40
CA THR A 42 -10.51 12.14 -4.79
C THR A 42 -10.93 10.68 -4.80
N LEU A 43 -12.10 10.40 -5.42
CA LEU A 43 -12.67 9.04 -5.51
C LEU A 43 -12.82 8.31 -4.16
N GLY A 44 -12.93 9.06 -3.06
CA GLY A 44 -13.08 8.50 -1.71
C GLY A 44 -11.76 8.31 -0.95
N ALA A 45 -10.61 8.35 -1.64
CA ALA A 45 -9.29 8.40 -1.02
C ALA A 45 -8.83 9.84 -0.81
N TRP A 46 -7.86 10.02 0.07
CA TRP A 46 -7.24 11.31 0.33
C TRP A 46 -5.83 11.32 -0.24
N VAL A 47 -5.56 12.30 -1.10
CA VAL A 47 -4.27 12.44 -1.80
C VAL A 47 -3.76 13.85 -1.57
N GLY A 48 -2.48 13.99 -1.27
CA GLY A 48 -1.84 15.28 -1.08
C GLY A 48 -0.33 15.13 -0.94
N ASN A 49 0.39 16.23 -1.10
CA ASN A 49 1.82 16.26 -0.86
C ASN A 49 2.07 16.48 0.64
N GLY A 50 2.95 15.69 1.26
CA GLY A 50 3.33 15.90 2.67
C GLY A 50 2.18 15.73 3.67
N VAL A 51 1.11 15.03 3.30
CA VAL A 51 -0.06 14.79 4.18
C VAL A 51 0.19 13.64 5.14
N ASP A 52 -0.27 13.78 6.38
CA ASP A 52 -0.26 12.68 7.35
C ASP A 52 -1.32 11.64 6.98
N GLN A 53 -0.88 10.44 6.60
CA GLN A 53 -1.74 9.32 6.24
C GLN A 53 -2.54 8.79 7.43
N VAL A 54 -2.04 8.93 8.67
CA VAL A 54 -2.69 8.40 9.87
C VAL A 54 -3.98 9.14 10.16
N GLU A 55 -3.99 10.47 10.07
CA GLU A 55 -5.19 11.28 10.29
C GLU A 55 -6.33 10.89 9.33
N MET A 56 -5.98 10.46 8.11
CA MET A 56 -6.94 10.10 7.06
C MET A 56 -7.67 8.78 7.34
N TRP A 57 -7.08 7.90 8.16
CA TRP A 57 -7.70 6.66 8.60
C TRP A 57 -8.61 6.82 9.82
N SER A 58 -8.50 7.90 10.59
CA SER A 58 -9.26 8.11 11.83
C SER A 58 -10.77 7.97 11.63
N ARG A 59 -11.32 8.63 10.60
CA ARG A 59 -12.75 8.55 10.28
C ARG A 59 -13.20 7.12 9.93
N THR A 60 -12.35 6.36 9.24
CA THR A 60 -12.65 4.97 8.89
C THR A 60 -12.64 4.09 10.15
N LEU A 61 -11.66 4.31 11.04
CA LEU A 61 -11.57 3.61 12.32
C LEU A 61 -12.78 3.90 13.21
N GLU A 62 -13.18 5.17 13.35
CA GLU A 62 -14.38 5.56 14.11
C GLU A 62 -15.66 4.93 13.54
N LYS A 63 -15.79 4.88 12.21
CA LYS A 63 -16.93 4.24 11.57
C LYS A 63 -16.95 2.72 11.80
N ILE A 64 -15.78 2.08 11.77
CA ILE A 64 -15.64 0.66 12.10
C ILE A 64 -16.09 0.44 13.54
N ASP A 65 -15.56 1.22 14.49
CA ASP A 65 -15.89 1.11 15.92
C ASP A 65 -17.40 1.22 16.14
N ALA A 66 -18.03 2.27 15.61
CA ALA A 66 -19.49 2.45 15.72
C ALA A 66 -20.30 1.31 15.09
N THR A 67 -19.81 0.73 13.99
CA THR A 67 -20.48 -0.39 13.32
C THR A 67 -20.34 -1.67 14.16
N LEU A 68 -19.15 -1.94 14.71
CA LEU A 68 -18.90 -3.10 15.56
C LEU A 68 -19.73 -3.01 16.86
N ASP A 69 -19.77 -1.85 17.49
CA ASP A 69 -20.60 -1.59 18.69
C ASP A 69 -22.08 -1.87 18.41
N GLN A 70 -22.58 -1.48 17.24
CA GLN A 70 -23.95 -1.76 16.84
C GLN A 70 -24.21 -3.27 16.69
N TRP A 71 -23.25 -4.02 16.14
CA TRP A 71 -23.37 -5.47 16.00
C TRP A 71 -23.31 -6.21 17.35
N GLU A 72 -22.53 -5.70 18.31
CA GLU A 72 -22.46 -6.26 19.67
C GLU A 72 -23.81 -6.28 20.40
N LEU A 73 -24.72 -5.34 20.08
CA LEU A 73 -26.07 -5.33 20.65
C LEU A 73 -26.87 -6.60 20.32
N GLY A 74 -26.50 -7.31 19.25
CA GLY A 74 -27.10 -8.58 18.86
C GLY A 74 -26.48 -9.80 19.54
N HIS A 75 -25.46 -9.62 20.39
CA HIS A 75 -24.71 -10.67 21.08
C HIS A 75 -24.30 -11.84 20.15
N PRO A 76 -23.52 -11.56 19.09
CA PRO A 76 -23.18 -12.57 18.10
C PRO A 76 -22.37 -13.73 18.72
N SER A 77 -22.46 -14.90 18.10
CA SER A 77 -21.60 -16.04 18.46
C SER A 77 -20.14 -15.76 18.04
N MET A 78 -19.19 -16.60 18.46
CA MET A 78 -17.80 -16.51 17.98
C MET A 78 -17.70 -16.53 16.44
N GLU A 79 -18.52 -17.36 15.78
CA GLU A 79 -18.56 -17.41 14.32
C GLU A 79 -19.20 -16.15 13.74
N GLY A 80 -20.23 -15.61 14.42
CA GLY A 80 -20.81 -14.32 14.10
C GLY A 80 -19.79 -13.19 14.12
N HIS A 81 -18.99 -13.07 15.20
CA HIS A 81 -17.94 -12.07 15.28
C HIS A 81 -16.93 -12.21 14.14
N ARG A 82 -16.51 -13.44 13.80
CA ARG A 82 -15.60 -13.68 12.68
C ARG A 82 -16.16 -13.14 11.35
N LEU A 83 -17.40 -13.49 11.02
CA LEU A 83 -18.06 -13.05 9.79
C LEU A 83 -18.23 -11.53 9.75
N ILE A 84 -18.57 -10.91 10.88
CA ILE A 84 -18.71 -9.47 11.00
C ILE A 84 -17.36 -8.78 10.81
N VAL A 85 -16.27 -9.30 11.38
CA VAL A 85 -14.91 -8.77 11.14
C VAL A 85 -14.59 -8.80 9.65
N MET A 86 -14.83 -9.93 8.97
CA MET A 86 -14.56 -10.02 7.53
C MET A 86 -15.37 -9.01 6.72
N MET A 87 -16.67 -8.89 7.01
CA MET A 87 -17.57 -8.01 6.28
C MET A 87 -17.28 -6.53 6.55
N VAL A 88 -17.18 -6.14 7.82
CA VAL A 88 -17.06 -4.75 8.25
C VAL A 88 -15.62 -4.28 8.13
N VAL A 89 -14.69 -4.90 8.87
CA VAL A 89 -13.29 -4.48 8.89
C VAL A 89 -12.64 -4.76 7.55
N GLY A 90 -12.85 -5.95 6.99
CA GLY A 90 -12.35 -6.31 5.66
C GLY A 90 -12.90 -5.38 4.58
N GLY A 91 -14.22 -5.30 4.48
CA GLY A 91 -14.91 -4.51 3.44
C GLY A 91 -14.63 -3.01 3.49
N MET A 92 -14.66 -2.40 4.68
CA MET A 92 -14.46 -0.95 4.82
C MET A 92 -13.01 -0.50 4.58
N THR A 93 -12.04 -1.39 4.82
CA THR A 93 -10.62 -1.02 4.72
C THR A 93 -9.97 -1.41 3.39
N GLN A 94 -10.49 -2.43 2.69
CA GLN A 94 -9.84 -2.99 1.50
C GLN A 94 -9.60 -1.96 0.39
N TYR A 95 -10.60 -1.15 0.04
CA TYR A 95 -10.44 -0.15 -1.03
C TYR A 95 -9.39 0.89 -0.66
N LEU A 96 -9.49 1.44 0.55
CA LEU A 96 -8.60 2.52 0.99
C LEU A 96 -7.16 2.02 1.14
N ALA A 97 -6.96 0.80 1.64
CA ALA A 97 -5.66 0.14 1.69
C ALA A 97 -5.06 -0.04 0.28
N THR A 98 -5.89 -0.30 -0.73
CA THR A 98 -5.44 -0.47 -2.12
C THR A 98 -5.00 0.85 -2.76
N VAL A 99 -5.64 1.96 -2.43
CA VAL A 99 -5.45 3.24 -3.13
C VAL A 99 -4.41 4.15 -2.49
N GLN A 100 -4.33 4.18 -1.16
CA GLN A 100 -3.42 5.08 -0.42
C GLN A 100 -2.51 4.35 0.56
N GLY A 101 -2.54 3.01 0.54
CA GLY A 101 -1.82 2.18 1.51
C GLY A 101 -2.44 2.23 2.91
N MET A 102 -1.96 1.35 3.78
CA MET A 102 -2.32 1.33 5.19
C MET A 102 -1.04 1.44 6.02
N PRO A 103 -0.87 2.54 6.79
CA PRO A 103 0.25 2.66 7.70
C PRO A 103 0.27 1.55 8.76
N ALA A 104 1.46 1.14 9.21
CA ALA A 104 1.64 0.07 10.19
C ALA A 104 0.95 0.35 11.54
N ASP A 105 0.83 1.62 11.94
CA ASP A 105 0.12 1.98 13.16
C ASP A 105 -1.41 1.79 13.01
N VAL A 106 -1.95 2.04 11.81
CA VAL A 106 -3.36 1.74 11.47
C VAL A 106 -3.60 0.24 11.44
N GLU A 107 -2.67 -0.55 10.87
CA GLU A 107 -2.73 -2.01 10.91
C GLU A 107 -2.81 -2.52 12.36
N ALA A 108 -1.90 -2.06 13.22
CA ALA A 108 -1.88 -2.43 14.63
C ALA A 108 -3.15 -2.02 15.38
N ARG A 109 -3.70 -0.83 15.09
CA ARG A 109 -4.96 -0.32 15.67
C ARG A 109 -6.16 -1.17 15.23
N LEU A 110 -6.21 -1.60 13.98
CA LEU A 110 -7.26 -2.48 13.45
C LEU A 110 -7.15 -3.88 14.02
N GLU A 111 -5.94 -4.43 14.08
CA GLU A 111 -5.70 -5.75 14.66
C GLU A 111 -6.15 -5.81 16.12
N LYS A 112 -5.84 -4.75 16.89
CA LYS A 112 -6.32 -4.62 18.28
C LYS A 112 -7.85 -4.63 18.35
N ARG A 113 -8.55 -3.86 17.50
CA ARG A 113 -10.02 -3.80 17.43
C ARG A 113 -10.62 -5.16 17.07
N VAL A 114 -10.10 -5.79 16.03
CA VAL A 114 -10.51 -7.12 15.58
C VAL A 114 -10.37 -8.12 16.71
N ARG A 115 -9.24 -8.12 17.42
CA ARG A 115 -9.03 -9.03 18.55
C ARG A 115 -10.00 -8.74 19.70
N SER A 116 -10.22 -7.47 20.04
CA SER A 116 -11.16 -7.06 21.10
C SER A 116 -12.57 -7.56 20.81
N PHE A 117 -13.06 -7.27 19.61
CA PHE A 117 -14.39 -7.64 19.13
C PHE A 117 -14.55 -9.15 19.00
N LEU A 118 -13.57 -9.85 18.40
CA LEU A 118 -13.63 -11.31 18.23
C LEU A 118 -13.84 -12.06 19.55
N TRP A 119 -13.28 -11.54 20.65
CA TRP A 119 -13.38 -12.15 21.96
C TRP A 119 -14.44 -11.50 22.87
N ALA A 120 -15.29 -10.62 22.34
CA ALA A 120 -16.31 -9.88 23.10
C ALA A 120 -15.72 -9.24 24.37
N GLU A 121 -14.57 -8.57 24.23
CA GLU A 121 -13.83 -7.91 25.33
C GLU A 121 -13.38 -8.85 26.48
N LYS A 122 -13.46 -10.18 26.31
CA LYS A 122 -13.01 -11.15 27.32
C LYS A 122 -11.49 -11.09 27.48
N ARG A 123 -11.06 -10.73 28.69
CA ARG A 123 -9.64 -10.71 29.06
C ARG A 123 -9.13 -12.15 29.29
N GLY A 124 -7.89 -12.42 28.88
CA GLY A 124 -7.20 -13.69 29.18
C GLY A 124 -7.34 -14.80 28.13
N VAL A 125 -7.95 -14.54 26.97
CA VAL A 125 -7.93 -15.52 25.87
C VAL A 125 -6.54 -15.52 25.21
N ALA A 126 -5.78 -16.59 25.48
CA ALA A 126 -4.41 -16.79 25.01
C ALA A 126 -4.35 -17.68 23.76
N VAL A 127 -5.15 -17.36 22.73
CA VAL A 127 -4.92 -17.92 21.39
C VAL A 127 -3.94 -16.99 20.68
N ASN A 128 -2.86 -17.55 20.13
CA ASN A 128 -1.91 -16.78 19.34
C ASN A 128 -2.55 -16.34 18.00
N LYS A 129 -1.94 -15.34 17.37
CA LYS A 129 -2.48 -14.74 16.14
C LYS A 129 -2.50 -15.74 14.99
N GLU A 130 -1.44 -16.54 14.89
CA GLU A 130 -1.22 -17.50 13.81
C GLU A 130 -2.32 -18.56 13.78
N THR A 131 -2.75 -19.07 14.94
CA THR A 131 -3.85 -20.05 15.00
C THR A 131 -5.19 -19.42 14.63
N VAL A 132 -5.43 -18.15 14.98
CA VAL A 132 -6.70 -17.48 14.63
C VAL A 132 -6.79 -17.26 13.11
N TYR A 133 -5.68 -16.95 12.45
CA TYR A 133 -5.63 -16.76 10.99
C TYR A 133 -5.60 -18.06 10.19
N ALA A 134 -5.10 -19.15 10.78
CA ALA A 134 -4.96 -20.43 10.10
C ALA A 134 -6.30 -20.96 9.55
N PRO A 135 -6.28 -21.76 8.46
CA PRO A 135 -7.48 -22.38 7.89
C PRO A 135 -8.24 -23.22 8.92
N ALA A 136 -9.56 -23.34 8.72
CA ALA A 136 -10.44 -24.09 9.62
C ALA A 136 -10.06 -25.57 9.68
N GLU A 137 -9.54 -26.12 8.58
CA GLU A 137 -9.07 -27.49 8.42
C GLU A 137 -7.87 -27.79 9.33
N MET A 138 -7.08 -26.76 9.66
CA MET A 138 -5.89 -26.85 10.53
C MET A 138 -6.22 -26.49 11.98
N GLY A 139 -7.50 -26.48 12.36
CA GLY A 139 -7.96 -26.09 13.69
C GLY A 139 -7.95 -24.59 13.95
N GLY A 140 -7.74 -23.78 12.91
CA GLY A 140 -7.80 -22.32 12.99
C GLY A 140 -9.22 -21.77 12.84
N LYS A 141 -9.31 -20.44 12.75
CA LYS A 141 -10.60 -19.75 12.55
C LYS A 141 -10.75 -19.15 11.15
N ASN A 142 -9.73 -19.16 10.30
CA ASN A 142 -9.76 -18.50 9.01
C ASN A 142 -10.21 -17.03 9.15
N LEU A 143 -9.63 -16.32 10.12
CA LEU A 143 -9.87 -14.90 10.33
C LEU A 143 -9.02 -14.08 9.35
N LEU A 144 -9.52 -12.90 8.97
CA LEU A 144 -8.78 -11.95 8.17
C LEU A 144 -7.46 -11.52 8.83
N ASP A 145 -6.35 -11.84 8.18
CA ASP A 145 -5.04 -11.23 8.43
C ASP A 145 -4.89 -9.96 7.58
N ILE A 146 -4.93 -8.81 8.24
CA ILE A 146 -4.87 -7.48 7.60
C ILE A 146 -3.50 -7.25 6.97
N ILE A 147 -2.43 -7.68 7.63
CA ILE A 147 -1.05 -7.47 7.19
C ILE A 147 -0.80 -8.32 5.94
N ALA A 148 -1.13 -9.62 6.01
CA ALA A 148 -1.00 -10.51 4.87
C ALA A 148 -1.85 -10.04 3.67
N ARG A 149 -3.07 -9.53 3.92
CA ARG A 149 -3.90 -8.93 2.87
C ARG A 149 -3.23 -7.71 2.24
N ASN A 150 -2.67 -6.80 3.03
CA ASN A 150 -2.02 -5.59 2.52
C ASN A 150 -0.74 -5.93 1.73
N GLU A 151 0.01 -6.95 2.15
CA GLU A 151 1.11 -7.51 1.36
C GLU A 151 0.59 -8.09 0.02
N ALA A 152 -0.51 -8.85 0.03
CA ALA A 152 -1.13 -9.39 -1.19
C ALA A 152 -1.66 -8.30 -2.15
N ILE A 153 -2.15 -7.18 -1.63
CA ILE A 153 -2.47 -5.98 -2.42
C ILE A 153 -1.20 -5.52 -3.15
N THR A 154 -0.08 -5.39 -2.43
CA THR A 154 1.21 -4.99 -3.01
C THR A 154 1.70 -5.98 -4.07
N VAL A 155 1.52 -7.29 -3.85
CA VAL A 155 1.81 -8.33 -4.85
C VAL A 155 0.95 -8.17 -6.10
N THR A 156 -0.31 -7.77 -5.96
CA THR A 156 -1.20 -7.49 -7.10
C THR A 156 -0.68 -6.33 -7.93
N TRP A 157 -0.23 -5.24 -7.29
CA TRP A 157 0.42 -4.12 -7.95
C TRP A 157 1.71 -4.55 -8.67
N LEU A 158 2.55 -5.35 -8.01
CA LEU A 158 3.77 -5.89 -8.61
C LEU A 158 3.48 -6.76 -9.83
N LYS A 159 2.49 -7.65 -9.75
CA LYS A 159 2.06 -8.49 -10.90
C LYS A 159 1.62 -7.61 -12.08
N THR A 160 0.87 -6.55 -11.81
CA THR A 160 0.47 -5.58 -12.83
C THR A 160 1.67 -4.83 -13.41
N TYR A 161 2.63 -4.42 -12.58
CA TYR A 161 3.86 -3.77 -13.02
C TYR A 161 4.69 -4.64 -13.97
N LEU A 162 4.84 -5.92 -13.62
CA LEU A 162 5.58 -6.94 -14.38
C LEU A 162 4.83 -7.42 -15.64
N SER A 163 3.57 -7.03 -15.84
CA SER A 163 2.80 -7.38 -17.03
C SER A 163 3.16 -6.46 -18.21
N LEU A 164 4.22 -6.81 -18.95
CA LEU A 164 4.78 -6.02 -20.06
C LEU A 164 4.00 -6.09 -21.39
N GLY A 165 2.72 -6.49 -21.35
CA GLY A 165 1.88 -6.65 -22.53
C GLY A 165 1.36 -5.33 -23.12
N PRO A 166 0.61 -5.37 -24.24
CA PRO A 166 0.07 -4.17 -24.90
C PRO A 166 -0.97 -3.41 -24.06
N LYS A 167 -1.54 -4.06 -23.02
CA LYS A 167 -2.48 -3.45 -22.07
C LYS A 167 -1.81 -2.95 -20.79
N ARG A 168 -0.50 -2.69 -20.83
CA ARG A 168 0.25 -2.23 -19.66
C ARG A 168 -0.30 -0.88 -19.18
N PRO A 169 -0.63 -0.72 -17.88
CA PRO A 169 -1.14 0.54 -17.36
C PRO A 169 -0.14 1.69 -17.48
N LEU A 170 -0.66 2.91 -17.67
CA LEU A 170 0.16 4.12 -17.84
C LEU A 170 1.09 4.40 -16.67
N TRP A 171 0.66 4.12 -15.43
CA TRP A 171 1.46 4.35 -14.24
C TRP A 171 2.75 3.51 -14.24
N CYS A 172 2.78 2.35 -14.90
CA CYS A 172 3.95 1.49 -14.95
C CYS A 172 5.12 2.15 -15.68
N PHE A 173 4.85 2.96 -16.71
CA PHE A 173 5.89 3.71 -17.43
C PHE A 173 6.47 4.83 -16.57
N VAL A 174 5.62 5.48 -15.76
CA VAL A 174 6.08 6.47 -14.78
C VAL A 174 6.94 5.79 -13.71
N ALA A 175 6.53 4.60 -13.26
CA ALA A 175 7.30 3.81 -12.30
C ALA A 175 8.68 3.41 -12.88
N ASP A 176 8.75 2.98 -14.14
CA ASP A 176 10.02 2.65 -14.81
C ASP A 176 10.98 3.86 -14.78
N GLU A 177 10.50 5.05 -15.14
CA GLU A 177 11.29 6.29 -15.13
C GLU A 177 11.77 6.67 -13.72
N ILE A 178 10.92 6.51 -12.70
CA ILE A 178 11.29 6.80 -11.31
C ILE A 178 12.38 5.82 -10.85
N LEU A 179 12.21 4.53 -11.14
CA LEU A 179 13.18 3.49 -10.76
C LEU A 179 14.51 3.64 -11.52
N ALA A 180 14.46 3.98 -12.81
CA ALA A 180 15.65 4.20 -13.64
C ALA A 180 16.51 5.36 -13.12
N LYS A 181 15.86 6.45 -12.69
CA LYS A 181 16.52 7.61 -12.04
C LYS A 181 17.02 7.27 -10.64
N GLY A 182 16.24 6.49 -9.90
CA GLY A 182 16.58 5.99 -8.57
C GLY A 182 17.48 4.75 -8.57
N ALA A 183 18.42 4.61 -9.53
CA ALA A 183 19.35 3.48 -9.54
C ALA A 183 20.44 3.60 -8.47
N VAL A 184 20.79 2.48 -7.82
CA VAL A 184 21.89 2.46 -6.85
C VAL A 184 23.23 2.78 -7.52
N ARG A 185 24.17 3.34 -6.76
CA ARG A 185 25.49 3.75 -7.29
C ARG A 185 26.23 2.65 -8.05
N THR A 186 26.16 1.40 -7.59
CA THR A 186 26.81 0.25 -8.22
C THR A 186 26.20 -0.13 -9.57
N SER A 187 24.99 0.34 -9.87
CA SER A 187 24.26 0.11 -11.11
C SER A 187 24.36 1.25 -12.12
N LEU A 188 25.16 2.28 -11.81
CA LEU A 188 25.38 3.42 -12.72
C LEU A 188 26.23 3.07 -13.96
N ASN A 189 26.82 1.87 -13.99
CA ASN A 189 27.47 1.30 -15.17
C ASN A 189 26.50 1.04 -16.33
N VAL A 190 25.20 0.89 -16.04
CA VAL A 190 24.15 0.82 -17.07
C VAL A 190 23.64 2.24 -17.31
N ALA A 191 23.69 2.72 -18.56
CA ALA A 191 23.17 4.04 -18.92
C ALA A 191 21.68 4.16 -18.57
N GLU A 192 21.23 5.33 -18.10
CA GLU A 192 19.84 5.56 -17.66
C GLU A 192 18.81 5.18 -18.73
N ALA A 193 19.05 5.53 -19.99
CA ALA A 193 18.18 5.20 -21.12
C ALA A 193 18.03 3.68 -21.38
N MET A 194 18.93 2.85 -20.82
CA MET A 194 18.89 1.39 -20.95
C MET A 194 18.29 0.72 -19.71
N ARG A 195 17.89 1.48 -18.67
CA ARG A 195 17.30 0.97 -17.44
C ARG A 195 15.78 0.86 -17.59
N LEU A 196 15.34 -0.19 -18.29
CA LEU A 196 13.93 -0.40 -18.60
C LEU A 196 13.18 -1.12 -17.48
N ASN A 197 13.75 -2.21 -16.96
CA ASN A 197 13.12 -3.00 -15.91
C ASN A 197 14.17 -3.75 -15.08
N SER A 198 14.22 -3.48 -13.79
CA SER A 198 15.20 -4.08 -12.88
C SER A 198 14.99 -5.57 -12.58
N TYR A 199 13.82 -6.14 -12.91
CA TYR A 199 13.57 -7.57 -12.77
C TYR A 199 14.04 -8.37 -14.01
N LEU A 200 14.24 -7.70 -15.14
CA LEU A 200 14.73 -8.30 -16.39
C LEU A 200 16.21 -7.97 -16.67
N GLN A 201 16.81 -7.10 -15.87
CA GLN A 201 18.14 -6.56 -16.08
C GLN A 201 18.95 -6.62 -14.79
N SER A 202 20.28 -6.52 -14.90
CA SER A 202 21.20 -6.67 -13.77
C SER A 202 21.38 -5.41 -12.90
N TRP A 203 20.67 -4.32 -13.20
CA TRP A 203 20.74 -3.08 -12.44
C TRP A 203 19.68 -3.07 -11.34
N LEU A 204 19.96 -2.40 -10.22
CA LEU A 204 19.07 -2.33 -9.06
C LEU A 204 18.64 -0.89 -8.78
N PRO A 205 17.34 -0.63 -8.55
CA PRO A 205 16.88 0.61 -7.98
C PRO A 205 17.08 0.62 -6.47
N TYR A 206 17.16 1.81 -5.91
CA TYR A 206 17.00 2.08 -4.49
C TYR A 206 15.70 1.50 -3.96
N GLN A 207 15.66 1.22 -2.66
CA GLN A 207 14.48 0.67 -1.99
C GLN A 207 13.86 1.64 -1.01
N SER A 208 14.55 2.74 -0.67
CA SER A 208 14.05 3.70 0.28
C SER A 208 12.98 4.58 -0.36
N ALA A 209 11.98 4.95 0.44
CA ALA A 209 10.92 5.85 -0.01
C ALA A 209 11.48 7.25 -0.31
N GLU A 210 12.57 7.63 0.38
CA GLU A 210 13.26 8.90 0.24
C GLU A 210 13.96 9.02 -1.11
N GLU A 211 14.72 8.00 -1.52
CA GLU A 211 15.46 8.00 -2.79
C GLU A 211 14.53 7.88 -3.99
N LEU A 212 13.46 7.09 -3.87
CA LEU A 212 12.44 6.97 -4.92
C LEU A 212 11.40 8.09 -4.89
N ASN A 213 11.37 8.91 -3.83
CA ASN A 213 10.31 9.86 -3.54
C ASN A 213 8.89 9.24 -3.66
N SER A 214 8.77 7.96 -3.28
CA SER A 214 7.55 7.17 -3.38
C SER A 214 7.56 6.00 -2.40
N LYS A 215 6.65 6.02 -1.43
CA LYS A 215 6.46 4.92 -0.46
C LYS A 215 5.90 3.66 -1.13
N ASP A 216 5.00 3.83 -2.09
CA ASP A 216 4.35 2.71 -2.78
C ASP A 216 5.33 1.93 -3.65
N LEU A 217 6.19 2.63 -4.42
CA LEU A 217 7.22 1.96 -5.23
C LEU A 217 8.27 1.30 -4.34
N ALA A 218 8.70 1.96 -3.26
CA ALA A 218 9.60 1.37 -2.27
C ALA A 218 9.03 0.06 -1.70
N GLY A 219 7.76 0.07 -1.28
CA GLY A 219 7.05 -1.11 -0.78
C GLY A 219 6.94 -2.22 -1.83
N MET A 220 6.55 -1.87 -3.06
CA MET A 220 6.45 -2.81 -4.17
C MET A 220 7.79 -3.49 -4.48
N MET A 221 8.89 -2.72 -4.49
CA MET A 221 10.24 -3.25 -4.72
C MET A 221 10.76 -4.11 -3.56
N ALA A 222 10.38 -3.79 -2.32
CA ALA A 222 10.71 -4.62 -1.16
C ALA A 222 9.99 -5.98 -1.23
N VAL A 223 8.69 -5.99 -1.55
CA VAL A 223 7.92 -7.23 -1.73
C VAL A 223 8.46 -8.07 -2.89
N GLY A 224 8.77 -7.44 -4.03
CA GLY A 224 9.33 -8.17 -5.18
C GLY A 224 10.65 -8.86 -4.88
N ARG A 225 11.55 -8.21 -4.12
CA ARG A 225 12.80 -8.84 -3.67
C ARG A 225 12.57 -9.98 -2.69
N LYS A 226 11.65 -9.82 -1.72
CA LYS A 226 11.27 -10.90 -0.80
C LYS A 226 10.86 -12.15 -1.58
N LEU A 227 10.06 -12.00 -2.64
CA LEU A 227 9.64 -13.10 -3.50
C LEU A 227 10.81 -13.72 -4.30
N GLN A 228 11.69 -12.90 -4.89
CA GLN A 228 12.88 -13.41 -5.58
C GLN A 228 13.80 -14.23 -4.65
N CYS A 229 13.97 -13.81 -3.40
CA CYS A 229 14.76 -14.54 -2.42
C CYS A 229 14.13 -15.90 -2.03
N LEU A 230 12.80 -15.98 -2.00
CA LEU A 230 12.09 -17.23 -1.70
C LEU A 230 12.27 -18.26 -2.82
N ASP A 231 12.24 -17.83 -4.08
CA ASP A 231 12.47 -18.70 -5.25
C ASP A 231 13.93 -19.22 -5.29
N ALA A 232 14.90 -18.37 -4.93
CA ALA A 232 16.32 -18.78 -4.86
C ALA A 232 16.59 -19.84 -3.76
N GLY A 233 15.78 -19.88 -2.71
CA GLY A 233 15.88 -20.87 -1.63
C GLY A 233 15.31 -22.26 -1.97
N HIS A 234 14.43 -22.37 -2.98
CA HIS A 234 13.80 -23.64 -3.38
C HIS A 234 14.54 -24.35 -4.54
N GLY A 235 15.62 -23.78 -5.06
CA GLY A 235 16.38 -24.29 -6.21
C GLY A 235 17.52 -25.27 -5.88
N SER A 236 17.70 -25.71 -4.63
CA SER A 236 18.72 -26.69 -4.25
C SER A 236 18.08 -28.06 -3.99
N VAL A 237 17.73 -28.76 -5.07
CA VAL A 237 17.57 -30.22 -5.03
C VAL A 237 19.00 -30.80 -4.92
N PRO A 238 19.33 -31.59 -3.88
CA PRO A 238 20.62 -32.24 -3.80
C PRO A 238 20.71 -33.24 -4.96
N GLY A 239 21.72 -33.07 -5.82
CA GLY A 239 21.96 -33.97 -6.93
C GLY A 239 22.23 -35.38 -6.42
N ASP A 240 21.47 -36.33 -6.97
CA ASP A 240 21.72 -37.76 -6.86
C ASP A 240 23.15 -38.05 -7.34
N THR A 241 24.01 -38.46 -6.41
CA THR A 241 25.20 -39.24 -6.73
C THR A 241 24.82 -40.72 -6.68
N GLY A 242 24.55 -41.29 -7.85
CA GLY A 242 24.52 -42.73 -8.11
C GLY A 242 25.65 -43.10 -9.05
#